data_AF-A0A2V6GK71-F1
#
_entry.id   AF-A0A2V6GK71-F1
#
_cell.length_a   1.000
_cell.length_b   1.000
_cell.length_c   1.000
_cell.angle_alpha   90.00
_cell.angle_beta   90.00
_cell.angle_gamma   90.00
#
_symmetry.space_group_name_H-M   'P 1'
#
loop_
_entity.id
_entity.type
_entity.pdbx_description
1 polymer ?
#
loop_
_entity_poly.entity_id
_entity_poly.type
_entity_poly.pdbx_seq_one_letter_code
_entity_poly.pdbx_strand_id
1 'polypeptide(L)'
;MVDLSVDATVATVLKSRPWSIFGRIGDWLFSQRHFHLKLLSGTTVGVIVIIFLAGVFLLVTLRIHYQDALRTHTIEVIRLSSLIENDIASLESGHRGFLLSGSEDYIAPFEKKRDLIKHRIEDLTALILDSPRQRKRVMKVQEVVQKWLETVATPEINARRSKGSAPTAAETSAAGSFALGNSLLDQAREVLQSLQDEEQIVLNQRMHDQEWATQSAQILDFLPKLERSVVEMEKEKRGYLLTGENSFAEADKRAVADFYTYNGYLSILVANSPTQAQLLAEIRASVERWIDKSAVPQINAKRAGKDAEALASIGTGETMMTEIRQMLTNFEKNELNLYELRASSAAHQRILRTSALAFVAFFAVGLLVISNSYGFVLVRRQLAKLEGAETHIRSVIENILDGMITVDGDGVIRSMNPAAKKMFGCRDNEMIGHNFTRLVPKRYETEHDAKPVICNWTEIMRPTSGRTLALGRTRKHVT
;
A
#
# COMPACT_ATOMS: atom_id res chain seq x y z
N MET A 1 -9.16 81.19 -14.21
CA MET A 1 -8.12 80.69 -13.30
C MET A 1 -8.85 80.36 -12.00
N VAL A 2 -9.11 79.08 -11.77
CA VAL A 2 -9.92 78.58 -10.64
C VAL A 2 -8.94 78.03 -9.62
N ASP A 3 -8.93 78.60 -8.41
CA ASP A 3 -8.15 78.13 -7.27
C ASP A 3 -8.76 76.86 -6.67
N LEU A 4 -7.90 75.90 -6.34
CA LEU A 4 -8.25 74.58 -5.82
C LEU A 4 -7.38 74.23 -4.60
N SER A 5 -8.02 73.58 -3.63
CA SER A 5 -7.51 72.89 -2.43
C SER A 5 -7.20 73.78 -1.21
N VAL A 6 -7.99 73.79 -0.12
CA VAL A 6 -8.62 72.75 0.73
C VAL A 6 -7.64 72.10 1.71
N ASP A 7 -7.85 72.49 2.97
CA ASP A 7 -7.71 71.77 4.25
C ASP A 7 -6.36 71.18 4.68
N ALA A 8 -5.63 72.00 5.45
CA ALA A 8 -4.70 71.56 6.48
C ALA A 8 -5.46 71.28 7.81
N THR A 9 -6.16 70.17 7.90
CA THR A 9 -6.52 69.54 9.17
C THR A 9 -6.42 68.02 9.01
N VAL A 10 -6.10 67.31 10.10
CA VAL A 10 -5.87 65.85 10.19
C VAL A 10 -4.40 65.42 10.01
N ALA A 11 -3.58 65.73 11.03
CA ALA A 11 -2.35 64.98 11.31
C ALA A 11 -2.17 64.80 12.81
N THR A 12 -3.12 64.13 13.45
CA THR A 12 -2.95 63.55 14.79
C THR A 12 -4.06 62.53 14.96
N VAL A 13 -3.70 61.24 14.99
CA VAL A 13 -4.38 60.11 15.65
C VAL A 13 -3.98 58.80 14.95
N LEU A 14 -3.60 57.81 15.77
CA LEU A 14 -3.42 56.36 15.53
C LEU A 14 -2.08 55.83 14.98
N LYS A 15 -1.20 55.42 15.91
CA LYS A 15 -0.39 54.20 15.72
C LYS A 15 -0.10 53.46 17.03
N SER A 16 -1.15 52.96 17.68
CA SER A 16 -1.02 51.86 18.66
C SER A 16 -1.32 50.53 17.95
N ARG A 17 -0.28 49.79 17.54
CA ARG A 17 -0.44 48.43 16.99
C ARG A 17 -0.49 47.40 18.13
N PRO A 18 -1.39 46.40 18.09
CA PRO A 18 -1.47 45.37 19.11
C PRO A 18 -0.32 44.37 18.94
N TRP A 19 0.39 44.08 20.03
CA TRP A 19 1.44 43.07 20.10
C TRP A 19 0.85 41.67 19.87
N SER A 20 1.15 41.06 18.71
CA SER A 20 0.68 39.72 18.35
C SER A 20 1.40 38.64 19.18
N ILE A 21 0.69 37.55 19.48
CA ILE A 21 1.21 36.36 20.20
C ILE A 21 2.48 35.81 19.52
N PHE A 22 2.60 35.96 18.20
CA PHE A 22 3.78 35.59 17.41
C PHE A 22 5.03 36.42 17.74
N GLY A 23 4.89 37.69 18.12
CA GLY A 23 6.03 38.52 18.54
C GLY A 23 6.64 38.05 19.86
N ARG A 24 5.78 37.68 20.82
CA ARG A 24 6.22 37.11 22.11
C ARG A 24 6.87 35.74 21.96
N ILE A 25 6.39 34.91 21.05
CA ILE A 25 7.02 33.63 20.71
C ILE A 25 8.39 33.86 20.07
N GLY A 26 8.51 34.86 19.18
CA GLY A 26 9.78 35.26 18.57
C GLY A 26 10.81 35.71 19.60
N ASP A 27 10.47 36.66 20.46
CA ASP A 27 11.39 37.17 21.50
C ASP A 27 11.79 36.08 22.51
N TRP A 28 10.88 35.16 22.83
CA TRP A 28 11.17 33.97 23.63
C TRP A 28 12.11 32.99 22.91
N LEU A 29 11.90 32.76 21.60
CA LEU A 29 12.78 31.93 20.77
C LEU A 29 14.20 32.49 20.66
N PHE A 30 14.41 33.80 20.76
CA PHE A 30 15.71 34.46 20.58
C PHE A 30 16.46 34.78 21.89
N SER A 31 15.89 34.52 23.07
CA SER A 31 16.53 34.78 24.37
C SER A 31 17.69 33.81 24.73
N GLN A 32 18.76 34.32 25.37
CA GLN A 32 19.96 33.55 25.77
C GLN A 32 19.74 32.53 26.90
N ARG A 33 18.63 32.60 27.66
CA ARG A 33 18.42 31.78 28.88
C ARG A 33 18.05 30.31 28.66
N HIS A 34 17.70 29.89 27.44
CA HIS A 34 17.08 28.57 27.19
C HIS A 34 17.83 27.73 26.13
N PHE A 35 19.16 27.69 26.17
CA PHE A 35 19.99 26.97 25.18
C PHE A 35 19.68 25.47 25.06
N HIS A 36 19.58 24.74 26.18
CA HIS A 36 19.24 23.31 26.17
C HIS A 36 17.85 23.05 25.60
N LEU A 37 16.90 23.95 25.84
CA LEU A 37 15.54 23.88 25.31
C LEU A 37 15.53 24.06 23.77
N LYS A 38 16.41 24.90 23.23
CA LYS A 38 16.55 25.12 21.78
C LYS A 38 17.17 23.91 21.07
N LEU A 39 18.18 23.29 21.67
CA LEU A 39 18.78 22.05 21.13
C LEU A 39 17.77 20.90 21.16
N LEU A 40 17.01 20.75 22.25
CA LEU A 40 15.91 19.78 22.34
C LEU A 40 14.79 20.08 21.34
N SER A 41 14.48 21.35 21.06
CA SER A 41 13.37 21.69 20.17
C SER A 41 13.61 21.21 18.72
N GLY A 42 14.86 21.26 18.24
CA GLY A 42 15.23 20.74 16.92
C GLY A 42 15.10 19.22 16.81
N THR A 43 15.59 18.49 17.82
CA THR A 43 15.45 17.02 17.85
C THR A 43 14.00 16.58 18.01
N THR A 44 13.22 17.31 18.82
CA THR A 44 11.79 17.05 19.01
C THR A 44 11.01 17.22 17.70
N VAL A 45 11.31 18.27 16.92
CA VAL A 45 10.70 18.45 15.58
C VAL A 45 11.06 17.30 14.64
N GLY A 46 12.32 16.85 14.64
CA GLY A 46 12.74 15.69 13.84
C GLY A 46 12.00 14.41 14.22
N VAL A 47 11.83 14.15 15.52
CA VAL A 47 11.08 13.00 16.03
C VAL A 47 9.60 13.07 15.65
N ILE A 48 8.98 14.25 15.75
CA ILE A 48 7.58 14.45 15.36
C ILE A 48 7.39 14.14 13.87
N VAL A 49 8.31 14.58 13.01
CA VAL A 49 8.28 14.27 11.58
C VAL A 49 8.39 12.77 11.35
N ILE A 50 9.33 12.09 12.01
CA ILE A 50 9.48 10.62 11.88
C ILE A 50 8.22 9.89 12.32
N ILE A 51 7.61 10.27 13.45
CA ILE A 51 6.37 9.65 13.94
C ILE A 51 5.23 9.88 12.95
N PHE A 52 5.09 11.09 12.41
CA PHE A 52 4.08 11.40 11.40
C PHE A 52 4.26 10.53 10.15
N LEU A 53 5.49 10.35 9.68
CA LEU A 53 5.79 9.52 8.51
C LEU A 53 5.57 8.02 8.76
N ALA A 54 5.93 7.53 9.94
CA ALA A 54 5.62 6.16 10.36
C ALA A 54 4.09 5.94 10.41
N GLY A 55 3.34 6.95 10.88
CA GLY A 55 1.88 6.94 10.87
C GLY A 55 1.30 6.86 9.45
N VAL A 56 1.79 7.69 8.52
CA VAL A 56 1.36 7.65 7.10
C VAL A 56 1.69 6.30 6.47
N PHE A 57 2.89 5.77 6.69
CA PHE A 57 3.30 4.45 6.20
C PHE A 57 2.37 3.35 6.72
N LEU A 58 2.13 3.31 8.03
CA LEU A 58 1.24 2.34 8.66
C LEU A 58 -0.20 2.46 8.13
N LEU A 59 -0.70 3.68 7.90
CA LEU A 59 -2.03 3.91 7.33
C LEU A 59 -2.12 3.37 5.89
N VAL A 60 -1.10 3.59 5.08
CA VAL A 60 -1.02 3.04 3.71
C VAL A 60 -0.97 1.50 3.75
N THR A 61 -0.13 0.91 4.60
CA THR A 61 -0.04 -0.56 4.74
C THR A 61 -1.36 -1.17 5.21
N LEU A 62 -2.02 -0.56 6.19
CA LEU A 62 -3.34 -1.03 6.66
C LEU A 62 -4.41 -0.90 5.57
N ARG A 63 -4.38 0.18 4.77
CA ARG A 63 -5.28 0.34 3.63
C ARG A 63 -5.10 -0.75 2.58
N ILE A 64 -3.86 -1.16 2.30
CA ILE A 64 -3.55 -2.24 1.35
C ILE A 64 -4.12 -3.56 1.87
N HIS A 65 -3.80 -3.94 3.11
CA HIS A 65 -4.31 -5.19 3.70
C HIS A 65 -5.84 -5.25 3.74
N TYR A 66 -6.50 -4.11 4.00
CA TYR A 66 -7.96 -4.03 3.99
C TYR A 66 -8.55 -4.24 2.59
N GLN A 67 -7.88 -3.76 1.54
CA GLN A 67 -8.33 -3.98 0.15
C GLN A 67 -8.20 -5.46 -0.26
N ASP A 68 -7.12 -6.13 0.15
CA ASP A 68 -6.92 -7.55 -0.16
C ASP A 68 -7.98 -8.44 0.50
N ALA A 69 -8.32 -8.17 1.77
CA ALA A 69 -9.33 -8.93 2.50
C ALA A 69 -10.73 -8.82 1.85
N LEU A 70 -11.11 -7.62 1.40
CA LEU A 70 -12.38 -7.39 0.70
C LEU A 70 -12.44 -8.10 -0.65
N ARG A 71 -11.30 -8.31 -1.32
CA ARG A 71 -11.23 -9.05 -2.58
C ARG A 71 -11.46 -10.54 -2.37
N THR A 72 -10.75 -11.14 -1.40
CA THR A 72 -10.92 -12.57 -1.07
C THR A 72 -12.37 -12.85 -0.71
N HIS A 73 -12.99 -11.95 0.04
CA HIS A 73 -14.41 -12.01 0.37
C HIS A 73 -15.31 -12.06 -0.88
N THR A 74 -15.16 -11.10 -1.80
CA THR A 74 -15.94 -11.06 -3.04
C THR A 74 -15.75 -12.31 -3.92
N ILE A 75 -14.52 -12.82 -4.05
CA ILE A 75 -14.24 -14.05 -4.82
C ILE A 75 -14.95 -15.25 -4.21
N GLU A 76 -14.91 -15.37 -2.89
CA GLU A 76 -15.51 -16.50 -2.18
C GLU A 76 -17.05 -16.47 -2.28
N VAL A 77 -17.66 -15.28 -2.25
CA VAL A 77 -19.11 -15.10 -2.48
C VAL A 77 -19.52 -15.55 -3.88
N ILE A 78 -18.77 -15.17 -4.93
CA ILE A 78 -19.02 -15.61 -6.32
C ILE A 78 -18.87 -17.14 -6.42
N ARG A 79 -17.79 -17.69 -5.85
CA ARG A 79 -17.50 -19.13 -5.87
C ARG A 79 -18.62 -19.94 -5.22
N LEU A 80 -19.06 -19.57 -4.03
CA LEU A 80 -20.14 -20.26 -3.32
C LEU A 80 -21.48 -20.11 -4.04
N SER A 81 -21.78 -18.94 -4.60
CA SER A 81 -22.99 -18.74 -5.41
C SER A 81 -23.03 -19.68 -6.61
N SER A 82 -21.93 -19.76 -7.37
CA SER A 82 -21.82 -20.66 -8.54
C SER A 82 -21.94 -22.13 -8.15
N LEU A 83 -21.37 -22.51 -7.00
CA LEU A 83 -21.50 -23.86 -6.47
C LEU A 83 -22.94 -24.21 -6.08
N ILE A 84 -23.69 -23.28 -5.50
CA ILE A 84 -25.11 -23.47 -5.17
C ILE A 84 -25.93 -23.58 -6.45
N GLU A 85 -25.67 -22.74 -7.45
CA GLU A 85 -26.35 -22.78 -8.75
C GLU A 85 -26.17 -24.14 -9.46
N ASN A 86 -24.93 -24.66 -9.48
CA ASN A 86 -24.63 -25.98 -10.01
C ASN A 86 -25.35 -27.10 -9.24
N ASP A 87 -25.41 -27.00 -7.90
CA ASP A 87 -26.14 -27.97 -7.10
C ASP A 87 -27.66 -27.92 -7.36
N ILE A 88 -28.24 -26.73 -7.58
CA ILE A 88 -29.65 -26.57 -7.95
C ILE A 88 -29.92 -27.25 -9.30
N ALA A 89 -29.07 -27.04 -10.30
CA ALA A 89 -29.17 -27.73 -11.59
C ALA A 89 -29.05 -29.26 -11.43
N SER A 90 -28.16 -29.72 -10.55
CA SER A 90 -28.01 -31.14 -10.22
C SER A 90 -29.25 -31.72 -9.52
N LEU A 91 -29.89 -30.96 -8.62
CA LEU A 91 -31.15 -31.35 -7.97
C LEU A 91 -32.28 -31.50 -9.00
N GLU A 92 -32.41 -30.54 -9.91
CA GLU A 92 -33.44 -30.60 -10.97
C GLU A 92 -33.21 -31.81 -11.88
N SER A 93 -31.96 -32.03 -12.30
CA SER A 93 -31.60 -33.17 -13.15
C SER A 93 -31.84 -34.51 -12.45
N GLY A 94 -31.46 -34.64 -11.17
CA GLY A 94 -31.68 -35.84 -10.37
C GLY A 94 -33.18 -36.12 -10.15
N HIS A 95 -33.96 -35.09 -9.85
CA HIS A 95 -35.42 -35.19 -9.70
C HIS A 95 -36.08 -35.69 -11.00
N ARG A 96 -35.75 -35.06 -12.14
CA ARG A 96 -36.29 -35.47 -13.45
C ARG A 96 -35.84 -36.88 -13.84
N GLY A 97 -34.58 -37.21 -13.61
CA GLY A 97 -34.03 -38.55 -13.88
C GLY A 97 -34.78 -39.64 -13.10
N PHE A 98 -35.08 -39.38 -11.82
CA PHE A 98 -35.87 -40.28 -10.99
C PHE A 98 -37.32 -40.42 -11.49
N LEU A 99 -37.98 -39.31 -11.81
CA LEU A 99 -39.36 -39.36 -12.29
C LEU A 99 -39.50 -40.14 -13.61
N LEU A 100 -38.55 -39.96 -14.53
CA LEU A 100 -38.54 -40.63 -15.84
C LEU A 100 -38.18 -42.12 -15.75
N SER A 101 -37.11 -42.46 -15.00
CA SER A 101 -36.59 -43.82 -14.97
C SER A 101 -37.17 -44.69 -13.84
N GLY A 102 -37.59 -44.07 -12.75
CA GLY A 102 -37.92 -44.76 -11.49
C GLY A 102 -36.73 -45.43 -10.81
N SER A 103 -35.48 -45.20 -11.26
CA SER A 103 -34.29 -45.82 -10.66
C SER A 103 -33.87 -45.10 -9.38
N GLU A 104 -33.69 -45.86 -8.30
CA GLU A 104 -33.26 -45.33 -7.01
C GLU A 104 -31.82 -44.76 -7.03
N ASP A 105 -31.05 -45.05 -8.09
CA ASP A 105 -29.70 -44.52 -8.31
C ASP A 105 -29.67 -42.98 -8.36
N TYR A 106 -30.78 -42.34 -8.71
CA TYR A 106 -30.91 -40.88 -8.77
C TYR A 106 -31.18 -40.21 -7.41
N ILE A 107 -31.67 -40.97 -6.43
CA ILE A 107 -32.08 -40.44 -5.12
C ILE A 107 -30.88 -40.15 -4.22
N ALA A 108 -29.93 -41.09 -4.11
CA ALA A 108 -28.79 -40.90 -3.21
C ALA A 108 -27.94 -39.65 -3.56
N PRO A 109 -27.63 -39.37 -4.85
CA PRO A 109 -27.01 -38.11 -5.26
C PRO A 109 -27.89 -36.88 -4.97
N PHE A 110 -29.20 -36.99 -5.16
CA PHE A 110 -30.16 -35.92 -4.90
C PHE A 110 -30.18 -35.52 -3.41
N GLU A 111 -30.31 -36.48 -2.49
CA GLU A 111 -30.32 -36.20 -1.05
C GLU A 111 -28.99 -35.60 -0.58
N LYS A 112 -27.87 -36.12 -1.09
CA LYS A 112 -26.55 -35.55 -0.80
C LYS A 112 -26.44 -34.09 -1.25
N LYS A 113 -26.95 -33.75 -2.44
CA LYS A 113 -26.94 -32.38 -2.97
C LYS A 113 -27.87 -31.45 -2.18
N ARG A 114 -29.03 -31.94 -1.76
CA ARG A 114 -29.96 -31.21 -0.88
C ARG A 114 -29.26 -30.77 0.41
N ASP A 115 -28.56 -31.69 1.05
CA ASP A 115 -27.87 -31.39 2.32
C ASP A 115 -26.67 -30.46 2.12
N LEU A 116 -25.93 -30.61 1.00
CA LEU A 116 -24.82 -29.71 0.64
C LEU A 116 -25.28 -28.28 0.38
N ILE A 117 -26.41 -28.08 -0.31
CA ILE A 117 -26.96 -26.73 -0.57
C ILE A 117 -27.26 -26.02 0.74
N LYS A 118 -27.83 -26.73 1.72
CA LYS A 118 -28.12 -26.14 3.03
C LYS A 118 -26.86 -25.56 3.69
N HIS A 119 -25.78 -26.34 3.74
CA HIS A 119 -24.51 -25.88 4.29
C HIS A 119 -23.87 -24.73 3.47
N ARG A 120 -23.89 -24.82 2.14
CA ARG A 120 -23.33 -23.75 1.29
C ARG A 120 -24.10 -22.44 1.41
N ILE A 121 -25.41 -22.48 1.60
CA ILE A 121 -26.24 -21.29 1.87
C ILE A 121 -25.89 -20.69 3.24
N GLU A 122 -25.66 -21.52 4.26
CA GLU A 122 -25.21 -21.07 5.59
C GLU A 122 -23.85 -20.37 5.49
N ASP A 123 -22.87 -20.97 4.80
CA ASP A 123 -21.54 -20.38 4.55
C ASP A 123 -21.65 -19.06 3.78
N LEU A 124 -22.46 -19.03 2.72
CA LEU A 124 -22.69 -17.81 1.93
C LEU A 124 -23.34 -16.71 2.77
N THR A 125 -24.28 -17.06 3.65
CA THR A 125 -24.94 -16.13 4.58
C THR A 125 -23.95 -15.56 5.59
N ALA A 126 -22.99 -16.38 6.05
CA ALA A 126 -21.95 -15.97 6.97
C ALA A 126 -20.98 -14.96 6.33
N LEU A 127 -20.67 -15.12 5.04
CA LEU A 127 -19.82 -14.16 4.33
C LEU A 127 -20.53 -12.82 4.13
N ILE A 128 -21.79 -12.81 3.72
CA ILE A 128 -22.52 -11.56 3.41
C ILE A 128 -23.13 -10.88 4.64
N LEU A 129 -22.61 -11.14 5.84
CA LEU A 129 -23.11 -10.61 7.10
C LEU A 129 -23.14 -9.08 7.11
N ASP A 130 -22.21 -8.41 6.46
CA ASP A 130 -22.14 -6.94 6.46
C ASP A 130 -23.06 -6.28 5.42
N SER A 131 -23.72 -7.06 4.56
CA SER A 131 -24.53 -6.59 3.43
C SER A 131 -26.02 -6.94 3.59
N PRO A 132 -26.86 -6.06 4.17
CA PRO A 132 -28.28 -6.34 4.41
C PRO A 132 -29.08 -6.67 3.14
N ARG A 133 -28.70 -6.09 2.00
CA ARG A 133 -29.34 -6.34 0.70
C ARG A 133 -29.05 -7.74 0.17
N GLN A 134 -27.78 -8.15 0.19
CA GLN A 134 -27.35 -9.48 -0.25
C GLN A 134 -27.90 -10.57 0.65
N ARG A 135 -27.92 -10.33 1.97
CA ARG A 135 -28.54 -11.26 2.93
C ARG A 135 -30.00 -11.55 2.60
N LYS A 136 -30.80 -10.52 2.27
CA LYS A 136 -32.20 -10.70 1.84
C LYS A 136 -32.31 -11.57 0.58
N ARG A 137 -31.40 -11.40 -0.38
CA ARG A 137 -31.38 -12.22 -1.62
C ARG A 137 -31.07 -13.67 -1.31
N VAL A 138 -30.05 -13.96 -0.50
CA VAL A 138 -29.70 -15.35 -0.14
C VAL A 138 -30.78 -16.02 0.71
N MET A 139 -31.41 -15.29 1.63
CA MET A 139 -32.59 -15.80 2.35
C MET A 139 -33.74 -16.11 1.38
N LYS A 140 -33.91 -15.32 0.31
CA LYS A 140 -34.92 -15.61 -0.71
C LYS A 140 -34.61 -16.88 -1.49
N VAL A 141 -33.34 -17.10 -1.86
CA VAL A 141 -32.89 -18.36 -2.49
C VAL A 141 -33.21 -19.55 -1.58
N GLN A 142 -32.87 -19.45 -0.30
CA GLN A 142 -33.17 -20.50 0.68
C GLN A 142 -34.67 -20.78 0.77
N GLU A 143 -35.50 -19.75 0.88
CA GLU A 143 -36.96 -19.86 0.93
C GLU A 143 -37.52 -20.56 -0.32
N VAL A 144 -37.06 -20.15 -1.51
CA VAL A 144 -37.55 -20.68 -2.79
C VAL A 144 -37.13 -22.13 -3.00
N VAL A 145 -35.88 -22.48 -2.69
CA VAL A 145 -35.38 -23.86 -2.77
C VAL A 145 -36.11 -24.76 -1.76
N GLN A 146 -36.31 -24.30 -0.52
CA GLN A 146 -37.04 -25.06 0.48
C GLN A 146 -38.51 -25.28 0.06
N LYS A 147 -39.16 -24.23 -0.45
CA LYS A 147 -40.52 -24.31 -0.97
C LYS A 147 -40.62 -25.31 -2.12
N TRP A 148 -39.66 -25.31 -3.05
CA TRP A 148 -39.62 -26.28 -4.15
C TRP A 148 -39.48 -27.72 -3.63
N LEU A 149 -38.60 -27.96 -2.64
CA LEU A 149 -38.43 -29.27 -2.03
C LEU A 149 -39.72 -29.78 -1.39
N GLU A 150 -40.40 -28.93 -0.61
CA GLU A 150 -41.62 -29.30 0.11
C GLU A 150 -42.85 -29.45 -0.78
N THR A 151 -42.99 -28.58 -1.79
CA THR A 151 -44.22 -28.51 -2.61
C THR A 151 -44.16 -29.33 -3.88
N VAL A 152 -42.97 -29.57 -4.44
CA VAL A 152 -42.81 -30.25 -5.74
C VAL A 152 -42.02 -31.53 -5.57
N ALA A 153 -40.75 -31.43 -5.14
CA ALA A 153 -39.82 -32.57 -5.22
C ALA A 153 -40.22 -33.74 -4.30
N THR A 154 -40.43 -33.48 -3.01
CA THR A 154 -40.70 -34.54 -2.02
C THR A 154 -42.04 -35.26 -2.29
N PRO A 155 -43.15 -34.54 -2.57
CA PRO A 155 -44.42 -35.17 -2.92
C PRO A 155 -44.33 -36.03 -4.18
N GLU A 156 -43.68 -35.54 -5.24
CA GLU A 156 -43.56 -36.27 -6.52
C GLU A 156 -42.65 -37.50 -6.39
N ILE A 157 -41.52 -37.40 -5.67
CA ILE A 157 -40.64 -38.54 -5.39
C ILE A 157 -41.40 -39.62 -4.61
N ASN A 158 -42.13 -39.24 -3.55
CA ASN A 158 -42.92 -40.18 -2.75
C ASN A 158 -44.08 -40.80 -3.53
N ALA A 159 -44.76 -40.02 -4.39
CA ALA A 159 -45.81 -40.51 -5.27
C ALA A 159 -45.26 -41.54 -6.28
N ARG A 160 -44.07 -41.32 -6.84
CA ARG A 160 -43.42 -42.25 -7.75
C ARG A 160 -42.95 -43.53 -7.03
N ARG A 161 -42.35 -43.43 -5.84
CA ARG A 161 -41.99 -44.60 -5.01
C ARG A 161 -43.18 -45.48 -4.65
N SER A 162 -44.32 -44.87 -4.31
CA SER A 162 -45.51 -45.63 -3.88
C SER A 162 -46.25 -46.36 -5.01
N LYS A 163 -46.09 -45.94 -6.27
CA LYS A 163 -46.80 -46.50 -7.43
C LYS A 163 -46.01 -47.52 -8.26
N GLY A 164 -44.71 -47.71 -8.00
CA GLY A 164 -43.85 -48.62 -8.77
C GLY A 164 -43.59 -48.16 -10.21
N SER A 165 -42.90 -48.98 -11.01
CA SER A 165 -42.28 -48.62 -12.29
C SER A 165 -43.22 -48.27 -13.46
N ALA A 166 -44.55 -48.28 -13.28
CA ALA A 166 -45.50 -48.04 -14.36
C ALA A 166 -45.83 -46.53 -14.49
N PRO A 167 -45.65 -45.89 -15.67
CA PRO A 167 -46.13 -44.53 -15.90
C PRO A 167 -47.66 -44.54 -15.99
N THR A 168 -48.35 -43.65 -15.27
CA THR A 168 -49.82 -43.54 -15.35
C THR A 168 -50.24 -42.19 -15.91
N ALA A 169 -51.34 -42.16 -16.65
CA ALA A 169 -51.92 -41.00 -17.32
C ALA A 169 -52.22 -39.76 -16.43
N ALA A 170 -52.07 -39.88 -15.11
CA ALA A 170 -52.05 -38.73 -14.19
C ALA A 170 -50.77 -37.87 -14.34
N GLU A 171 -49.68 -38.43 -14.88
CA GLU A 171 -48.43 -37.73 -15.21
C GLU A 171 -48.63 -36.65 -16.28
N THR A 172 -49.66 -36.76 -17.11
CA THR A 172 -50.01 -35.75 -18.13
C THR A 172 -50.74 -34.53 -17.54
N SER A 173 -51.30 -34.64 -16.33
CA SER A 173 -51.89 -33.51 -15.58
C SER A 173 -50.87 -32.75 -14.72
N ALA A 174 -49.63 -33.24 -14.64
CA ALA A 174 -48.51 -32.63 -13.92
C ALA A 174 -47.84 -31.45 -14.66
N ALA A 175 -48.39 -31.01 -15.79
CA ALA A 175 -47.91 -29.82 -16.50
C ALA A 175 -47.88 -28.57 -15.59
N GLY A 176 -48.80 -28.48 -14.62
CA GLY A 176 -48.85 -27.40 -13.62
C GLY A 176 -47.77 -27.49 -12.54
N SER A 177 -47.49 -28.68 -11.98
CA SER A 177 -46.43 -28.84 -10.97
C SER A 177 -45.03 -28.77 -11.57
N PHE A 178 -44.87 -29.24 -12.81
CA PHE A 178 -43.63 -29.11 -13.58
C PHE A 178 -43.32 -27.65 -13.93
N ALA A 179 -44.32 -26.89 -14.41
CA ALA A 179 -44.18 -25.47 -14.67
C ALA A 179 -43.90 -24.66 -13.39
N LEU A 180 -44.60 -24.98 -12.29
CA LEU A 180 -44.34 -24.37 -10.99
C LEU A 180 -42.92 -24.69 -10.50
N GLY A 181 -42.48 -25.95 -10.63
CA GLY A 181 -41.16 -26.42 -10.24
C GLY A 181 -40.03 -25.70 -10.97
N ASN A 182 -40.12 -25.60 -12.30
CA ASN A 182 -39.16 -24.85 -13.11
C ASN A 182 -39.17 -23.37 -12.72
N SER A 183 -40.35 -22.76 -12.55
CA SER A 183 -40.45 -21.34 -12.22
C SER A 183 -39.81 -20.98 -10.86
N LEU A 184 -39.84 -21.90 -9.88
CA LEU A 184 -39.22 -21.69 -8.58
C LEU A 184 -37.69 -21.80 -8.68
N LEU A 185 -37.17 -22.85 -9.34
CA LEU A 185 -35.72 -22.99 -9.48
C LEU A 185 -35.10 -21.92 -10.37
N ASP A 186 -35.82 -21.46 -11.40
CA ASP A 186 -35.40 -20.34 -12.24
C ASP A 186 -35.36 -19.02 -11.46
N GLN A 187 -36.34 -18.77 -10.58
CA GLN A 187 -36.26 -17.63 -9.64
C GLN A 187 -35.04 -17.71 -8.72
N ALA A 188 -34.71 -18.90 -8.22
CA ALA A 188 -33.53 -19.07 -7.36
C ALA A 188 -32.22 -18.79 -8.15
N ARG A 189 -32.11 -19.27 -9.39
CA ARG A 189 -30.98 -18.99 -10.29
C ARG A 189 -30.87 -17.51 -10.60
N GLU A 190 -31.97 -16.86 -10.95
CA GLU A 190 -31.98 -15.42 -11.27
C GLU A 190 -31.49 -14.59 -10.08
N VAL A 191 -31.89 -14.94 -8.86
CA VAL A 191 -31.41 -14.25 -7.65
C VAL A 191 -29.91 -14.50 -7.43
N LEU A 192 -29.43 -15.74 -7.59
CA LEU A 192 -28.01 -16.08 -7.47
C LEU A 192 -27.15 -15.38 -8.53
N GLN A 193 -27.64 -15.32 -9.78
CA GLN A 193 -27.00 -14.64 -10.88
C GLN A 193 -26.94 -13.14 -10.64
N SER A 194 -28.04 -12.52 -10.18
CA SER A 194 -28.03 -11.09 -9.81
C SER A 194 -27.04 -10.76 -8.69
N LEU A 195 -26.76 -11.71 -7.79
CA LEU A 195 -25.79 -11.57 -6.71
C LEU A 195 -24.36 -11.72 -7.25
N GLN A 196 -24.12 -12.70 -8.14
CA GLN A 196 -22.85 -12.85 -8.84
C GLN A 196 -22.54 -11.62 -9.68
N ASP A 197 -23.50 -11.09 -10.44
CA ASP A 197 -23.32 -9.91 -11.28
C ASP A 197 -22.95 -8.67 -10.45
N GLU A 198 -23.61 -8.48 -9.30
CA GLU A 198 -23.29 -7.39 -8.37
C GLU A 198 -21.89 -7.53 -7.80
N GLU A 199 -21.51 -8.72 -7.32
CA GLU A 199 -20.16 -8.99 -6.82
C GLU A 199 -19.11 -8.92 -7.92
N GLN A 200 -19.44 -9.28 -9.16
CA GLN A 200 -18.55 -9.18 -10.30
C GLN A 200 -18.30 -7.72 -10.66
N ILE A 201 -19.32 -6.85 -10.63
CA ILE A 201 -19.16 -5.40 -10.82
C ILE A 201 -18.24 -4.83 -9.73
N VAL A 202 -18.48 -5.22 -8.48
CA VAL A 202 -17.68 -4.79 -7.32
C VAL A 202 -16.24 -5.32 -7.40
N LEU A 203 -16.04 -6.58 -7.82
CA LEU A 203 -14.73 -7.18 -8.04
C LEU A 203 -13.98 -6.47 -9.16
N ASN A 204 -14.65 -6.20 -10.27
CA ASN A 204 -14.09 -5.46 -11.40
C ASN A 204 -13.61 -4.07 -10.98
N GLN A 205 -14.34 -3.41 -10.06
CA GLN A 205 -13.93 -2.12 -9.49
C GLN A 205 -12.78 -2.24 -8.48
N ARG A 206 -12.66 -3.37 -7.78
CA ARG A 206 -11.66 -3.59 -6.70
C ARG A 206 -10.37 -4.22 -7.18
N MET A 207 -10.38 -4.96 -8.28
CA MET A 207 -9.19 -5.55 -8.84
C MET A 207 -8.23 -4.45 -9.29
N HIS A 208 -7.00 -4.54 -8.79
CA HIS A 208 -5.97 -3.57 -9.13
C HIS A 208 -5.66 -3.68 -10.63
N ASP A 209 -5.60 -2.55 -11.32
CA ASP A 209 -5.28 -2.47 -12.76
C ASP A 209 -4.03 -3.30 -13.12
N GLN A 210 -3.07 -3.37 -12.19
CA GLN A 210 -1.85 -4.16 -12.30
C GLN A 210 -2.10 -5.67 -12.43
N GLU A 211 -3.05 -6.22 -11.71
CA GLU A 211 -3.35 -7.65 -11.73
C GLU A 211 -4.17 -8.02 -12.96
N TRP A 212 -5.13 -7.17 -13.34
CA TRP A 212 -5.82 -7.29 -14.63
C TRP A 212 -4.84 -7.20 -15.80
N ALA A 213 -3.88 -6.27 -15.76
CA ALA A 213 -2.85 -6.17 -16.79
C ALA A 213 -1.96 -7.42 -16.83
N THR A 214 -1.65 -8.02 -15.68
CA THR A 214 -0.85 -9.27 -15.61
C THR A 214 -1.63 -10.45 -16.17
N GLN A 215 -2.91 -10.58 -15.83
CA GLN A 215 -3.81 -11.61 -16.35
C GLN A 215 -4.01 -11.45 -17.87
N SER A 216 -4.27 -10.22 -18.34
CA SER A 216 -4.35 -9.92 -19.78
C SER A 216 -3.04 -10.23 -20.51
N ALA A 217 -1.88 -9.92 -19.92
CA ALA A 217 -0.59 -10.29 -20.50
C ALA A 217 -0.39 -11.81 -20.60
N GLN A 218 -0.83 -12.57 -19.59
CA GLN A 218 -0.79 -14.04 -19.64
C GLN A 218 -1.73 -14.59 -20.71
N ILE A 219 -2.94 -14.03 -20.85
CA ILE A 219 -3.87 -14.40 -21.93
C ILE A 219 -3.21 -14.14 -23.29
N LEU A 220 -2.57 -12.98 -23.49
CA LEU A 220 -1.85 -12.64 -24.72
C LEU A 220 -0.61 -13.49 -24.98
N ASP A 221 -0.04 -14.17 -23.98
CA ASP A 221 1.05 -15.14 -24.17
C ASP A 221 0.54 -16.53 -24.59
N PHE A 222 -0.60 -16.96 -24.06
CA PHE A 222 -1.18 -18.27 -24.37
C PHE A 222 -2.08 -18.28 -25.61
N LEU A 223 -2.72 -17.16 -25.94
CA LEU A 223 -3.62 -17.06 -27.09
C LEU A 223 -2.91 -17.33 -28.43
N PRO A 224 -1.71 -16.81 -28.71
CA PRO A 224 -0.98 -17.14 -29.94
C PRO A 224 -0.58 -18.63 -30.01
N LYS A 225 -0.35 -19.27 -28.86
CA LYS A 225 -0.05 -20.71 -28.78
C LYS A 225 -1.29 -21.54 -29.12
N LEU A 226 -2.46 -21.11 -28.63
CA LEU A 226 -3.74 -21.70 -29.02
C LEU A 226 -3.97 -21.54 -30.52
N GLU A 227 -3.86 -20.33 -31.06
CA GLU A 227 -4.04 -20.08 -32.51
C GLU A 227 -3.10 -20.94 -33.35
N ARG A 228 -1.81 -20.99 -32.98
CA ARG A 228 -0.81 -21.81 -33.64
C ARG A 228 -1.21 -23.29 -33.65
N SER A 229 -1.70 -23.83 -32.53
CA SER A 229 -2.14 -25.23 -32.48
C SER A 229 -3.26 -25.52 -33.47
N VAL A 230 -4.22 -24.60 -33.63
CA VAL A 230 -5.32 -24.76 -34.59
C VAL A 230 -4.83 -24.67 -36.04
N VAL A 231 -3.88 -23.76 -36.33
CA VAL A 231 -3.26 -23.67 -37.66
C VAL A 231 -2.45 -24.94 -37.98
N GLU A 232 -1.74 -25.48 -37.01
CA GLU A 232 -1.01 -26.75 -37.14
C GLU A 232 -1.98 -27.91 -37.41
N MET A 233 -3.11 -28.00 -36.70
CA MET A 233 -4.15 -29.01 -37.00
C MET A 233 -4.61 -28.95 -38.46
N GLU A 234 -4.94 -27.77 -38.99
CA GLU A 234 -5.35 -27.63 -40.40
C GLU A 234 -4.23 -28.05 -41.37
N LYS A 235 -3.00 -27.64 -41.08
CA LYS A 235 -1.82 -27.92 -41.91
C LYS A 235 -1.50 -29.41 -41.93
N GLU A 236 -1.42 -30.06 -40.77
CA GLU A 236 -1.06 -31.47 -40.65
C GLU A 236 -2.17 -32.35 -41.26
N LYS A 237 -3.46 -32.01 -41.05
CA LYS A 237 -4.58 -32.64 -41.76
C LYS A 237 -4.42 -32.54 -43.28
N ARG A 238 -4.13 -31.37 -43.83
CA ARG A 238 -3.91 -31.19 -45.28
C ARG A 238 -2.73 -32.04 -45.77
N GLY A 239 -1.62 -32.07 -45.03
CA GLY A 239 -0.47 -32.92 -45.31
C GLY A 239 -0.84 -34.39 -45.41
N TYR A 240 -1.65 -34.89 -44.47
CA TYR A 240 -2.17 -36.26 -44.48
C TYR A 240 -3.06 -36.54 -45.69
N LEU A 241 -3.99 -35.63 -46.01
CA LEU A 241 -4.90 -35.81 -47.13
C LEU A 241 -4.17 -35.86 -48.48
N LEU A 242 -3.08 -35.10 -48.61
CA LEU A 242 -2.26 -35.06 -49.83
C LEU A 242 -1.32 -36.27 -49.97
N THR A 243 -0.67 -36.68 -48.88
CA THR A 243 0.42 -37.68 -48.92
C THR A 243 0.01 -39.07 -48.48
N GLY A 244 -0.99 -39.18 -47.59
CA GLY A 244 -1.37 -40.42 -46.92
C GLY A 244 -0.38 -40.90 -45.85
N GLU A 245 0.69 -40.17 -45.55
CA GLU A 245 1.70 -40.58 -44.57
C GLU A 245 1.19 -40.44 -43.13
N ASN A 246 1.28 -41.51 -42.34
CA ASN A 246 0.81 -41.51 -40.95
C ASN A 246 1.52 -40.50 -40.02
N SER A 247 2.71 -40.03 -40.39
CA SER A 247 3.46 -38.98 -39.67
C SER A 247 2.61 -37.71 -39.47
N PHE A 248 1.86 -37.30 -40.49
CA PHE A 248 0.96 -36.14 -40.44
C PHE A 248 -0.25 -36.39 -39.53
N ALA A 249 -0.81 -37.60 -39.54
CA ALA A 249 -1.92 -37.95 -38.65
C ALA A 249 -1.50 -37.99 -37.17
N GLU A 250 -0.24 -38.36 -36.89
CA GLU A 250 0.32 -38.29 -35.54
C GLU A 250 0.65 -36.84 -35.12
N ALA A 251 1.11 -36.01 -36.05
CA ALA A 251 1.32 -34.58 -35.81
C ALA A 251 0.00 -33.84 -35.54
N ASP A 252 -1.05 -34.14 -36.29
CA ASP A 252 -2.41 -33.61 -36.07
C ASP A 252 -2.93 -33.96 -34.67
N LYS A 253 -2.81 -35.22 -34.25
CA LYS A 253 -3.18 -35.63 -32.87
C LYS A 253 -2.43 -34.87 -31.79
N ARG A 254 -1.14 -34.55 -32.01
CA ARG A 254 -0.35 -33.73 -31.08
C ARG A 254 -0.87 -32.29 -31.06
N ALA A 255 -1.13 -31.70 -32.22
CA ALA A 255 -1.68 -30.35 -32.31
C ALA A 255 -3.07 -30.23 -31.64
N VAL A 256 -3.92 -31.26 -31.76
CA VAL A 256 -5.20 -31.37 -31.04
C VAL A 256 -4.98 -31.40 -29.52
N ALA A 257 -4.00 -32.16 -29.03
CA ALA A 257 -3.68 -32.23 -27.61
C ALA A 257 -3.15 -30.88 -27.07
N ASP A 258 -2.30 -30.21 -27.85
CA ASP A 258 -1.79 -28.87 -27.55
C ASP A 258 -2.93 -27.84 -27.49
N PHE A 259 -3.89 -27.91 -28.42
CA PHE A 259 -5.08 -27.07 -28.41
C PHE A 259 -5.85 -27.21 -27.09
N TYR A 260 -6.18 -28.44 -26.67
CA TYR A 260 -6.89 -28.65 -25.40
C TYR A 260 -6.07 -28.19 -24.19
N THR A 261 -4.75 -28.33 -24.24
CA THR A 261 -3.84 -27.88 -23.19
C THR A 261 -3.88 -26.35 -23.05
N TYR A 262 -3.67 -25.62 -24.14
CA TYR A 262 -3.72 -24.15 -24.11
C TYR A 262 -5.12 -23.61 -23.83
N ASN A 263 -6.16 -24.27 -24.35
CA ASN A 263 -7.54 -23.92 -24.03
C ASN A 263 -7.83 -24.12 -22.53
N GLY A 264 -7.28 -25.18 -21.92
CA GLY A 264 -7.37 -25.42 -20.48
C GLY A 264 -6.72 -24.30 -19.66
N TYR A 265 -5.50 -23.90 -20.01
CA TYR A 265 -4.82 -22.77 -19.36
C TYR A 265 -5.62 -21.47 -19.51
N LEU A 266 -6.07 -21.14 -20.73
CA LEU A 266 -6.87 -19.95 -20.99
C LEU A 266 -8.20 -19.99 -20.23
N SER A 267 -8.85 -21.15 -20.12
CA SER A 267 -10.10 -21.32 -19.37
C SER A 267 -9.96 -20.97 -17.89
N ILE A 268 -8.80 -21.26 -17.29
CA ILE A 268 -8.49 -20.86 -15.91
C ILE A 268 -8.29 -19.34 -15.85
N LEU A 269 -7.55 -18.77 -16.82
CA LEU A 269 -7.27 -17.34 -16.86
C LEU A 269 -8.51 -16.50 -17.11
N VAL A 270 -9.48 -16.95 -17.90
CA VAL A 270 -10.72 -16.19 -18.20
C VAL A 270 -11.85 -16.49 -17.24
N ALA A 271 -11.68 -17.39 -16.26
CA ALA A 271 -12.73 -17.83 -15.35
C ALA A 271 -13.42 -16.68 -14.59
N ASN A 272 -12.69 -15.61 -14.31
CA ASN A 272 -13.18 -14.43 -13.59
C ASN A 272 -13.79 -13.37 -14.50
N SER A 273 -13.92 -13.63 -15.80
CA SER A 273 -14.46 -12.69 -16.78
C SER A 273 -15.52 -13.40 -17.63
N PRO A 274 -16.82 -13.27 -17.26
CA PRO A 274 -17.91 -14.01 -17.89
C PRO A 274 -17.95 -13.87 -19.42
N THR A 275 -17.67 -12.65 -19.91
CA THR A 275 -17.64 -12.36 -21.36
C THR A 275 -16.48 -13.06 -22.07
N GLN A 276 -15.28 -13.06 -21.48
CA GLN A 276 -14.12 -13.75 -22.04
C GLN A 276 -14.28 -15.28 -21.96
N ALA A 277 -14.86 -15.79 -20.86
CA ALA A 277 -15.16 -17.20 -20.68
C ALA A 277 -16.15 -17.70 -21.74
N GLN A 278 -17.19 -16.92 -22.02
CA GLN A 278 -18.15 -17.23 -23.08
C GLN A 278 -17.47 -17.25 -24.46
N LEU A 279 -16.68 -16.24 -24.81
CA LEU A 279 -15.96 -16.20 -26.09
C LEU A 279 -15.00 -17.38 -26.28
N LEU A 280 -14.26 -17.76 -25.22
CA LEU A 280 -13.37 -18.91 -25.27
C LEU A 280 -14.16 -20.22 -25.42
N ALA A 281 -15.31 -20.35 -24.75
CA ALA A 281 -16.20 -21.51 -24.91
C ALA A 281 -16.76 -21.60 -26.33
N GLU A 282 -17.11 -20.48 -26.96
CA GLU A 282 -17.55 -20.41 -28.36
C GLU A 282 -16.45 -20.81 -29.33
N ILE A 283 -15.21 -20.36 -29.11
CA ILE A 283 -14.03 -20.79 -29.90
C ILE A 283 -13.84 -22.30 -29.76
N ARG A 284 -13.84 -22.82 -28.53
CA ARG A 284 -13.71 -24.25 -28.26
C ARG A 284 -14.79 -25.06 -28.98
N ALA A 285 -16.05 -24.68 -28.83
CA ALA A 285 -17.18 -25.37 -29.46
C ALA A 285 -17.09 -25.31 -30.99
N SER A 286 -16.51 -24.25 -31.57
CA SER A 286 -16.31 -24.12 -33.01
C SER A 286 -15.17 -25.03 -33.51
N VAL A 287 -14.08 -25.13 -32.76
CA VAL A 287 -12.99 -26.07 -33.05
C VAL A 287 -13.47 -27.52 -32.91
N GLU A 288 -14.18 -27.89 -31.84
CA GLU A 288 -14.74 -29.23 -31.66
C GLU A 288 -15.70 -29.58 -32.82
N ARG A 289 -16.57 -28.65 -33.21
CA ARG A 289 -17.44 -28.83 -34.40
C ARG A 289 -16.64 -29.04 -35.68
N TRP A 290 -15.53 -28.34 -35.87
CA TRP A 290 -14.66 -28.53 -37.04
C TRP A 290 -13.96 -29.90 -37.03
N ILE A 291 -13.48 -30.34 -35.86
CA ILE A 291 -12.87 -31.67 -35.68
C ILE A 291 -13.88 -32.77 -36.05
N ASP A 292 -15.08 -32.70 -35.48
CA ASP A 292 -16.09 -33.75 -35.62
C ASP A 292 -16.73 -33.79 -37.01
N LYS A 293 -16.99 -32.61 -37.61
CA LYS A 293 -17.70 -32.51 -38.89
C LYS A 293 -16.79 -32.49 -40.10
N SER A 294 -15.52 -32.10 -39.95
CA SER A 294 -14.58 -31.99 -41.07
C SER A 294 -13.34 -32.86 -40.88
N ALA A 295 -12.56 -32.63 -39.83
CA ALA A 295 -11.22 -33.25 -39.73
C ALA A 295 -11.26 -34.78 -39.62
N VAL A 296 -12.02 -35.31 -38.65
CA VAL A 296 -12.09 -36.76 -38.40
C VAL A 296 -12.75 -37.52 -39.56
N PRO A 297 -13.89 -37.08 -40.14
CA PRO A 297 -14.46 -37.74 -41.31
C PRO A 297 -13.52 -37.78 -42.52
N GLN A 298 -12.80 -36.69 -42.78
CA GLN A 298 -11.86 -36.61 -43.91
C GLN A 298 -10.66 -37.54 -43.74
N ILE A 299 -10.07 -37.59 -42.54
CA ILE A 299 -8.96 -38.49 -42.21
C ILE A 299 -9.42 -39.96 -42.33
N ASN A 300 -10.61 -40.28 -41.82
CA ASN A 300 -11.17 -41.64 -41.91
C ASN A 300 -11.52 -42.04 -43.35
N ALA A 301 -12.06 -41.12 -44.16
CA ALA A 301 -12.36 -41.35 -45.57
C ALA A 301 -11.08 -41.63 -46.37
N LYS A 302 -10.01 -40.86 -46.15
CA LYS A 302 -8.69 -41.12 -46.74
C LYS A 302 -8.12 -42.48 -46.32
N ARG A 303 -8.24 -42.84 -45.05
CA ARG A 303 -7.80 -44.16 -44.54
C ARG A 303 -8.61 -45.33 -45.13
N ALA A 304 -9.88 -45.11 -45.48
CA ALA A 304 -10.75 -46.09 -46.12
C ALA A 304 -10.60 -46.14 -47.66
N GLY A 305 -9.68 -45.36 -48.24
CA GLY A 305 -9.46 -45.28 -49.70
C GLY A 305 -10.54 -44.50 -50.47
N LYS A 306 -11.37 -43.70 -49.77
CA LYS A 306 -12.44 -42.88 -50.36
C LYS A 306 -12.00 -41.44 -50.63
N ASP A 307 -10.97 -41.31 -51.46
CA ASP A 307 -10.27 -40.03 -51.67
C ASP A 307 -11.16 -38.93 -52.27
N ALA A 308 -12.08 -39.28 -53.18
CA ALA A 308 -13.00 -38.33 -53.80
C ALA A 308 -13.99 -37.71 -52.78
N GLU A 309 -14.43 -38.49 -51.79
CA GLU A 309 -15.33 -38.04 -50.72
C GLU A 309 -14.59 -37.15 -49.70
N ALA A 310 -13.32 -37.49 -49.42
CA ALA A 310 -12.44 -36.67 -48.57
C ALA A 310 -12.14 -35.30 -49.21
N LEU A 311 -11.91 -35.25 -50.53
CA LEU A 311 -11.62 -34.02 -51.25
C LEU A 311 -12.86 -33.12 -51.44
N ALA A 312 -14.06 -33.70 -51.64
CA ALA A 312 -15.30 -32.95 -51.85
C ALA A 312 -15.75 -32.14 -50.61
N SER A 313 -15.39 -32.57 -49.40
CA SER A 313 -15.77 -31.90 -48.15
C SER A 313 -14.80 -30.82 -47.68
N ILE A 314 -13.68 -30.58 -48.41
CA ILE A 314 -12.64 -29.62 -48.02
C ILE A 314 -13.20 -28.20 -47.81
N GLY A 315 -14.04 -27.72 -48.73
CA GLY A 315 -14.57 -26.36 -48.69
C GLY A 315 -15.37 -26.05 -47.41
N THR A 316 -16.10 -27.03 -46.87
CA THR A 316 -16.83 -26.85 -45.60
C THR A 316 -15.91 -26.75 -44.38
N GLY A 317 -14.75 -27.41 -44.42
CA GLY A 317 -13.73 -27.28 -43.37
C GLY A 317 -13.01 -25.94 -43.42
N GLU A 318 -12.81 -25.38 -44.62
CA GLU A 318 -12.14 -24.09 -44.81
C GLU A 318 -12.98 -22.90 -44.33
N THR A 319 -14.30 -22.94 -44.54
CA THR A 319 -15.19 -21.89 -44.04
C THR A 319 -15.23 -21.85 -42.52
N MET A 320 -15.39 -23.02 -41.88
CA MET A 320 -15.31 -23.15 -40.42
C MET A 320 -13.95 -22.68 -39.87
N MET A 321 -12.85 -23.00 -40.56
CA MET A 321 -11.52 -22.54 -40.14
C MET A 321 -11.36 -21.02 -40.27
N THR A 322 -11.91 -20.43 -41.32
CA THR A 322 -11.92 -18.96 -41.47
C THR A 322 -12.70 -18.31 -40.34
N GLU A 323 -13.84 -18.88 -39.95
CA GLU A 323 -14.64 -18.41 -38.82
C GLU A 323 -13.88 -18.51 -37.48
N ILE A 324 -13.23 -19.65 -37.21
CA ILE A 324 -12.41 -19.84 -35.99
C ILE A 324 -11.26 -18.83 -35.93
N ARG A 325 -10.54 -18.60 -37.05
CA ARG A 325 -9.48 -17.58 -37.12
C ARG A 325 -10.02 -16.19 -36.82
N GLN A 326 -11.17 -15.84 -37.40
CA GLN A 326 -11.80 -14.54 -37.13
C GLN A 326 -12.18 -14.39 -35.65
N MET A 327 -12.71 -15.44 -35.01
CA MET A 327 -13.01 -15.41 -33.57
C MET A 327 -11.74 -15.21 -32.74
N LEU A 328 -10.65 -15.91 -33.06
CA LEU A 328 -9.35 -15.78 -32.38
C LEU A 328 -8.77 -14.36 -32.53
N THR A 329 -8.75 -13.80 -33.75
CA THR A 329 -8.26 -12.43 -33.99
C THR A 329 -9.11 -11.37 -33.27
N ASN A 330 -10.44 -11.56 -33.26
CA ASN A 330 -11.33 -10.65 -32.53
C ASN A 330 -11.07 -10.72 -31.02
N PHE A 331 -10.87 -11.92 -30.49
CA PHE A 331 -10.53 -12.14 -29.09
C PHE A 331 -9.19 -11.47 -28.74
N GLU A 332 -8.16 -11.66 -29.56
CA GLU A 332 -6.84 -11.04 -29.38
C GLU A 332 -6.92 -9.51 -29.36
N LYS A 333 -7.61 -8.93 -30.35
CA LYS A 333 -7.78 -7.48 -30.46
C LYS A 333 -8.51 -6.88 -29.26
N ASN A 334 -9.55 -7.57 -28.79
CA ASN A 334 -10.29 -7.16 -27.59
C ASN A 334 -9.38 -7.19 -26.36
N GLU A 335 -8.56 -8.24 -26.22
CA GLU A 335 -7.65 -8.37 -25.08
C GLU A 335 -6.51 -7.34 -25.12
N LEU A 336 -5.96 -7.04 -26.31
CA LEU A 336 -4.94 -6.00 -26.51
C LEU A 336 -5.45 -4.62 -26.08
N ASN A 337 -6.63 -4.22 -26.56
CA ASN A 337 -7.22 -2.92 -26.20
C ASN A 337 -7.46 -2.82 -24.69
N LEU A 338 -7.94 -3.90 -24.08
CA LEU A 338 -8.21 -3.98 -22.66
C LEU A 338 -6.91 -3.90 -21.85
N TYR A 339 -5.86 -4.60 -22.30
CA TYR A 339 -4.52 -4.55 -21.71
C TYR A 339 -3.93 -3.14 -21.75
N GLU A 340 -3.99 -2.43 -22.87
CA GLU A 340 -3.42 -1.08 -22.98
C GLU A 340 -4.07 -0.09 -22.00
N LEU A 341 -5.40 -0.15 -21.88
CA LEU A 341 -6.14 0.66 -20.90
C LEU A 341 -5.67 0.36 -19.47
N ARG A 342 -5.60 -0.92 -19.11
CA ARG A 342 -5.22 -1.41 -17.76
C ARG A 342 -3.75 -1.19 -17.43
N ALA A 343 -2.85 -1.34 -18.40
CA ALA A 343 -1.43 -1.13 -18.20
C ALA A 343 -1.12 0.35 -17.91
N SER A 344 -1.82 1.27 -18.58
CA SER A 344 -1.66 2.70 -18.36
C SER A 344 -2.13 3.13 -16.95
N SER A 345 -3.27 2.61 -16.48
CA SER A 345 -3.82 2.93 -15.16
C SER A 345 -2.98 2.30 -14.03
N ALA A 346 -2.52 1.06 -14.22
CA ALA A 346 -1.62 0.37 -13.29
C ALA A 346 -0.30 1.13 -13.06
N ALA A 347 0.30 1.63 -14.15
CA ALA A 347 1.55 2.38 -14.09
C ALA A 347 1.39 3.69 -13.30
N HIS A 348 0.29 4.42 -13.51
CA HIS A 348 0.03 5.67 -12.78
C HIS A 348 -0.08 5.43 -11.26
N GLN A 349 -0.76 4.37 -10.84
CA GLN A 349 -0.91 4.09 -9.41
C GLN A 349 0.39 3.63 -8.74
N ARG A 350 1.21 2.82 -9.41
CA ARG A 350 2.53 2.45 -8.89
C ARG A 350 3.44 3.66 -8.75
N ILE A 351 3.51 4.50 -9.78
CA ILE A 351 4.39 5.68 -9.82
C ILE A 351 3.97 6.69 -8.76
N LEU A 352 2.66 6.98 -8.61
CA LEU A 352 2.18 7.90 -7.57
C LEU A 352 2.50 7.39 -6.16
N ARG A 353 2.40 6.09 -5.91
CA ARG A 353 2.67 5.49 -4.59
C ARG A 353 4.17 5.47 -4.25
N THR A 354 5.02 5.04 -5.17
CA THR A 354 6.47 4.99 -4.94
C THR A 354 7.08 6.39 -4.91
N SER A 355 6.60 7.31 -5.75
CA SER A 355 7.02 8.71 -5.70
C SER A 355 6.58 9.38 -4.41
N ALA A 356 5.35 9.16 -3.92
CA ALA A 356 4.91 9.72 -2.64
C ALA A 356 5.80 9.25 -1.47
N LEU A 357 6.15 7.97 -1.40
CA LEU A 357 7.07 7.43 -0.39
C LEU A 357 8.48 8.02 -0.52
N ALA A 358 8.99 8.15 -1.75
CA ALA A 358 10.31 8.74 -2.01
C ALA A 358 10.35 10.23 -1.64
N PHE A 359 9.32 11.01 -1.97
CA PHE A 359 9.20 12.41 -1.57
C PHE A 359 9.15 12.56 -0.06
N VAL A 360 8.34 11.74 0.60
CA VAL A 360 8.26 11.69 2.06
C VAL A 360 9.63 11.41 2.69
N ALA A 361 10.35 10.40 2.21
CA ALA A 361 11.68 10.06 2.71
C ALA A 361 12.69 11.19 2.45
N PHE A 362 12.64 11.81 1.28
CA PHE A 362 13.50 12.94 0.92
C PHE A 362 13.29 14.14 1.85
N PHE A 363 12.03 14.51 2.12
CA PHE A 363 11.71 15.58 3.07
C PHE A 363 12.12 15.24 4.51
N ALA A 364 12.00 13.97 4.92
CA ALA A 364 12.43 13.51 6.24
C ALA A 364 13.95 13.70 6.44
N VAL A 365 14.73 13.27 5.45
CA VAL A 365 16.19 13.41 5.46
C VAL A 365 16.56 14.90 5.41
N GLY A 366 15.90 15.68 4.56
CA GLY A 366 16.11 17.14 4.49
C GLY A 366 15.85 17.83 5.83
N LEU A 367 14.74 17.52 6.51
CA LEU A 367 14.40 18.09 7.81
C LEU A 367 15.37 17.64 8.92
N LEU A 368 15.85 16.40 8.89
CA LEU A 368 16.89 15.94 9.82
C LEU A 368 18.22 16.68 9.61
N VAL A 369 18.64 16.85 8.36
CA VAL A 369 19.87 17.58 8.01
C VAL A 369 19.76 19.04 8.43
N ILE A 370 18.63 19.69 8.13
CA ILE A 370 18.37 21.07 8.53
C ILE A 370 18.37 21.20 10.05
N SER A 371 17.65 20.34 10.77
CA SER A 371 17.57 20.37 12.23
C SER A 371 18.94 20.18 12.89
N ASN A 372 19.72 19.18 12.45
CA ASN A 372 21.07 18.95 12.96
C ASN A 372 22.04 20.09 12.59
N SER A 373 21.93 20.64 11.38
CA SER A 373 22.75 21.78 10.94
C SER A 373 22.48 23.03 11.78
N TYR A 374 21.21 23.33 12.08
CA TYR A 374 20.84 24.42 12.99
C TYR A 374 21.41 24.21 14.39
N GLY A 375 21.33 22.99 14.94
CA GLY A 375 21.94 22.65 16.22
C GLY A 375 23.46 22.88 16.22
N PHE A 376 24.14 22.41 15.18
CA PHE A 376 25.60 22.56 15.03
C PHE A 376 26.04 24.02 14.93
N VAL A 377 25.37 24.83 14.10
CA VAL A 377 25.68 26.26 13.94
C VAL A 377 25.44 27.03 15.24
N LEU A 378 24.38 26.69 15.97
CA LEU A 378 24.07 27.33 17.26
C LEU A 378 25.15 27.04 18.31
N VAL A 379 25.62 25.79 18.39
CA VAL A 379 26.72 25.38 19.28
C VAL A 379 28.01 26.13 18.92
N ARG A 380 28.37 26.15 17.62
CA ARG A 380 29.56 26.86 17.11
C ARG A 380 29.56 28.35 17.45
N ARG A 381 28.43 29.04 17.29
CA ARG A 381 28.31 30.48 17.61
C ARG A 381 28.55 30.78 19.10
N GLN A 382 28.21 29.86 20.00
CA GLN A 382 28.42 30.06 21.44
C GLN A 382 29.88 29.80 21.83
N LEU A 383 30.51 28.78 21.26
CA LEU A 383 31.94 28.53 21.45
C LEU A 383 32.79 29.74 21.03
N ALA A 384 32.50 30.32 19.86
CA ALA A 384 33.18 31.51 19.38
C ALA A 384 32.99 32.75 20.30
N LYS A 385 31.83 32.88 20.95
CA LYS A 385 31.59 33.96 21.92
C LYS A 385 32.41 33.79 23.21
N LEU A 386 32.64 32.55 23.64
CA LEU A 386 33.46 32.26 24.81
C LEU A 386 34.94 32.58 24.54
N GLU A 387 35.45 32.19 23.36
CA GLU A 387 36.82 32.54 22.93
C GLU A 387 37.00 34.06 22.78
N GLY A 388 36.02 34.76 22.23
CA GLY A 388 36.02 36.22 22.13
C GLY A 388 36.00 36.93 23.50
N ALA A 389 35.26 36.38 24.47
CA ALA A 389 35.23 36.92 25.83
C ALA A 389 36.56 36.71 26.55
N GLU A 390 37.20 35.54 26.38
CA GLU A 390 38.52 35.27 26.98
C GLU A 390 39.59 36.22 26.43
N THR A 391 39.63 36.41 25.11
CA THR A 391 40.58 37.32 24.46
C THR A 391 40.36 38.78 24.85
N HIS A 392 39.10 39.22 24.98
CA HIS A 392 38.78 40.56 25.45
C HIS A 392 39.19 40.79 26.92
N ILE A 393 38.89 39.85 27.81
CA ILE A 393 39.31 39.91 29.22
C ILE A 393 40.85 39.95 29.32
N ARG A 394 41.54 39.13 28.54
CA ARG A 394 43.01 39.11 28.50
C ARG A 394 43.56 40.46 28.04
N SER A 395 43.01 41.04 26.97
CA SER A 395 43.42 42.35 26.47
C SER A 395 43.17 43.49 27.46
N VAL A 396 42.05 43.47 28.19
CA VAL A 396 41.77 44.44 29.25
C VAL A 396 42.80 44.31 30.37
N ILE A 397 43.08 43.09 30.85
CA ILE A 397 44.07 42.85 31.91
C ILE A 397 45.48 43.30 31.48
N GLU A 398 45.85 43.04 30.23
CA GLU A 398 47.17 43.41 29.70
C GLU A 398 47.36 44.92 29.52
N ASN A 399 46.29 45.65 29.22
CA ASN A 399 46.33 47.10 28.94
C ASN A 399 45.93 47.99 30.13
N ILE A 400 45.51 47.43 31.26
CA ILE A 400 45.27 48.21 32.47
C ILE A 400 46.61 48.81 32.96
N LEU A 401 46.61 50.12 33.19
CA LEU A 401 47.77 50.88 33.67
C LEU A 401 48.13 50.58 35.13
N ASP A 402 47.18 50.13 35.93
CA ASP A 402 47.39 49.74 37.33
C ASP A 402 47.98 48.32 37.42
N GLY A 403 48.93 48.13 38.32
CA GLY A 403 49.54 46.82 38.56
C GLY A 403 48.54 45.87 39.21
N MET A 404 48.21 44.77 38.54
CA MET A 404 47.35 43.71 39.07
C MET A 404 48.17 42.44 39.34
N ILE A 405 48.13 41.98 40.58
CA ILE A 405 48.74 40.73 41.06
C ILE A 405 47.62 39.89 41.67
N THR A 406 47.52 38.64 41.25
CA THR A 406 46.62 37.65 41.87
C THR A 406 47.45 36.70 42.72
N VAL A 407 46.98 36.44 43.94
CA VAL A 407 47.60 35.52 44.91
C VAL A 407 46.61 34.43 45.30
N ASP A 408 47.09 33.24 45.66
CA ASP A 408 46.25 32.18 46.23
C ASP A 408 46.08 32.33 47.76
N GLY A 409 45.38 31.36 48.38
CA GLY A 409 45.06 31.38 49.81
C GLY A 409 46.29 31.37 50.74
N ASP A 410 47.44 30.92 50.23
CA ASP A 410 48.71 30.88 50.96
C ASP A 410 49.62 32.08 50.63
N GLY A 411 49.09 33.07 49.89
CA GLY A 411 49.81 34.28 49.51
C GLY A 411 50.79 34.10 48.35
N VAL A 412 50.72 33.00 47.60
CA VAL A 412 51.59 32.73 46.45
C VAL A 412 51.05 33.41 45.20
N ILE A 413 51.90 34.13 44.47
CA ILE A 413 51.53 34.85 43.26
C ILE A 413 51.19 33.86 42.13
N ARG A 414 49.97 33.96 41.59
CA ARG A 414 49.45 33.12 40.50
C ARG A 414 49.49 33.80 39.12
N SER A 415 49.30 35.11 39.07
CA SER A 415 49.39 35.88 37.83
C SER A 415 49.69 37.34 38.11
N MET A 416 50.40 37.98 37.19
CA MET A 416 50.82 39.38 37.27
C MET A 416 50.66 40.04 35.89
N ASN A 417 49.93 41.15 35.80
CA ASN A 417 49.74 41.87 34.54
C ASN A 417 51.01 42.66 34.14
N PRO A 418 51.16 43.08 32.87
CA PRO A 418 52.34 43.80 32.39
C PRO A 418 52.63 45.10 33.16
N ALA A 419 51.60 45.82 33.59
CA ALA A 419 51.77 47.03 34.40
C ALA A 419 52.42 46.72 35.77
N ALA A 420 52.00 45.67 36.46
CA ALA A 420 52.62 45.24 37.72
C ALA A 420 54.08 44.82 37.52
N LYS A 421 54.39 44.09 36.44
CA LYS A 421 55.78 43.73 36.10
C LYS A 421 56.66 44.96 35.92
N LYS A 422 56.17 45.98 35.22
CA LYS A 422 56.88 47.26 35.03
C LYS A 422 57.02 48.05 36.33
N MET A 423 55.98 48.12 37.16
CA MET A 423 56.00 48.84 38.45
C MET A 423 57.00 48.24 39.43
N PHE A 424 57.05 46.90 39.52
CA PHE A 424 57.94 46.19 40.44
C PHE A 424 59.29 45.80 39.81
N GLY A 425 59.50 46.10 38.53
CA GLY A 425 60.76 45.84 37.81
C GLY A 425 61.09 44.36 37.58
N CYS A 426 60.08 43.47 37.59
CA CYS A 426 60.27 42.02 37.47
C CYS A 426 60.26 41.55 36.01
N ARG A 427 60.98 40.46 35.70
CA ARG A 427 60.91 39.80 34.39
C ARG A 427 59.67 38.91 34.27
N ASP A 428 59.31 38.56 33.04
CA ASP A 428 58.19 37.64 32.77
C ASP A 428 58.36 36.31 33.53
N ASN A 429 57.33 35.92 34.27
CA ASN A 429 57.25 34.70 35.08
C ASN A 429 58.24 34.56 36.25
N GLU A 430 59.08 35.56 36.53
CA GLU A 430 60.07 35.49 37.62
C GLU A 430 59.42 35.41 39.01
N MET A 431 58.26 36.06 39.19
CA MET A 431 57.57 36.16 40.49
C MET A 431 56.39 35.18 40.63
N ILE A 432 56.02 34.45 39.57
CA ILE A 432 54.91 33.49 39.62
C ILE A 432 55.37 32.27 40.43
N GLY A 433 54.61 31.88 41.45
CA GLY A 433 54.98 30.79 42.37
C GLY A 433 55.79 31.22 43.59
N HIS A 434 56.17 32.50 43.70
CA HIS A 434 56.77 33.05 44.91
C HIS A 434 55.72 33.72 45.82
N ASN A 435 56.01 33.80 47.12
CA ASN A 435 55.14 34.49 48.08
C ASN A 435 55.19 36.01 47.84
N PHE A 436 54.02 36.66 47.92
CA PHE A 436 53.87 38.10 47.72
C PHE A 436 54.73 38.96 48.66
N THR A 437 55.05 38.46 49.86
CA THR A 437 55.94 39.16 50.81
C THR A 437 57.28 39.58 50.22
N ARG A 438 57.77 38.88 49.19
CA ARG A 438 59.02 39.21 48.49
C ARG A 438 58.99 40.54 47.73
N LEU A 439 57.80 41.08 47.43
CA LEU A 439 57.62 42.40 46.79
C LEU A 439 57.47 43.54 47.81
N VAL A 440 57.39 43.23 49.11
CA VAL A 440 57.25 44.22 50.18
C VAL A 440 58.66 44.66 50.61
N PRO A 441 59.00 45.97 50.56
CA PRO A 441 60.32 46.44 50.96
C PRO A 441 60.62 46.15 52.43
N LYS A 442 61.84 45.69 52.74
CA LYS A 442 62.33 45.36 54.10
C LYS A 442 62.20 46.47 55.15
N ARG A 443 61.90 47.73 54.78
CA ARG A 443 61.56 48.79 55.74
C ARG A 443 60.21 48.56 56.46
N TYR A 444 59.41 47.62 55.97
CA TYR A 444 58.18 47.16 56.60
C TYR A 444 58.29 45.75 57.20
N GLU A 445 59.45 45.08 57.06
CA GLU A 445 59.81 43.93 57.89
C GLU A 445 60.41 44.48 59.19
N THR A 446 59.59 44.67 60.22
CA THR A 446 60.11 44.98 61.57
C THR A 446 60.21 43.71 62.38
N GLU A 447 61.44 43.27 62.57
CA GLU A 447 61.86 42.27 63.54
C GLU A 447 61.75 42.87 64.96
N HIS A 448 60.59 42.73 65.61
CA HIS A 448 60.48 42.32 67.02
C HIS A 448 59.02 42.35 67.51
N ASP A 449 58.64 41.24 68.14
CA ASP A 449 57.45 41.03 68.95
C ASP A 449 57.14 42.19 69.91
N ALA A 450 55.91 42.70 69.86
CA ALA A 450 55.04 42.79 71.05
C ALA A 450 53.63 43.29 70.66
N LYS A 451 52.67 42.39 70.88
CA LYS A 451 51.21 42.46 70.73
C LYS A 451 50.68 42.09 69.35
N PRO A 452 49.86 41.02 69.25
CA PRO A 452 49.16 40.72 68.02
C PRO A 452 48.20 41.88 67.77
N VAL A 453 48.48 42.70 66.75
CA VAL A 453 47.37 43.40 66.12
C VAL A 453 46.55 42.30 65.50
N ILE A 454 45.44 41.97 66.15
CA ILE A 454 44.34 41.24 65.53
C ILE A 454 43.86 42.17 64.41
N CYS A 455 44.56 42.17 63.28
CA CYS A 455 44.01 42.63 62.03
C CYS A 455 42.92 41.63 61.71
N ASN A 456 41.69 42.01 62.04
CA ASN A 456 40.48 41.30 61.65
C ASN A 456 40.40 41.39 60.12
N TRP A 457 41.12 40.51 59.42
CA TRP A 457 41.17 40.43 57.95
C TRP A 457 39.78 40.20 57.32
N THR A 458 38.79 39.83 58.13
CA THR A 458 37.39 39.64 57.79
C THR A 458 36.60 40.95 57.58
N GLU A 459 37.10 42.12 58.00
CA GLU A 459 36.37 43.39 57.77
C GLU A 459 36.71 44.09 56.44
N ILE A 460 37.82 43.73 55.78
CA ILE A 460 38.22 44.32 54.48
C ILE A 460 37.86 43.39 53.31
N MET A 461 37.68 42.09 53.55
CA MET A 461 37.26 41.12 52.54
C MET A 461 35.80 40.75 52.74
N ARG A 462 34.91 41.22 51.85
CA ARG A 462 33.65 40.48 51.61
C ARG A 462 34.00 39.25 50.77
N PRO A 463 33.87 38.02 51.29
CA PRO A 463 34.07 36.83 50.49
C PRO A 463 32.92 36.74 49.50
N THR A 464 33.16 37.15 48.26
CA THR A 464 32.28 36.77 47.14
C THR A 464 32.91 35.55 46.49
N SER A 465 32.18 34.45 46.50
CA SER A 465 32.57 33.16 45.95
C SER A 465 33.14 33.32 44.53
N GLY A 466 34.44 33.05 44.39
CA GLY A 466 35.12 32.87 43.10
C GLY A 466 35.84 34.11 42.56
N ARG A 467 37.18 34.05 42.55
CA ARG A 467 38.16 34.96 41.92
C ARG A 467 38.31 36.33 42.58
N THR A 468 39.32 36.42 43.46
CA THR A 468 39.72 37.64 44.18
C THR A 468 40.27 38.72 43.23
N LEU A 469 39.58 39.86 43.17
CA LEU A 469 40.05 41.13 42.63
C LEU A 469 40.37 42.04 43.83
N ALA A 470 41.64 42.39 44.04
CA ALA A 470 42.03 43.39 45.03
C ALA A 470 42.23 44.74 44.33
N LEU A 471 41.37 45.72 44.63
CA LEU A 471 41.52 47.11 44.20
C LEU A 471 42.07 47.92 45.37
N GLY A 472 43.35 48.29 45.32
CA GLY A 472 44.02 49.10 46.35
C GLY A 472 44.58 50.38 45.75
N ARG A 473 43.88 51.51 45.92
CA ARG A 473 44.35 52.84 45.51
C ARG A 473 45.12 53.47 46.68
N THR A 474 46.44 53.61 46.56
CA THR A 474 47.21 54.47 47.49
C THR A 474 47.69 55.71 46.75
N ARG A 475 46.88 56.79 46.79
CA ARG A 475 47.39 58.15 46.58
C ARG A 475 48.14 58.56 47.84
N LYS A 476 49.40 58.97 47.71
CA LYS A 476 50.02 59.91 48.65
C LYS A 476 50.65 61.07 47.87
N HIS A 477 49.89 62.16 47.80
CA HIS A 477 50.44 63.50 47.74
C HIS A 477 50.96 63.83 49.14
N VAL A 478 52.23 64.21 49.30
CA VAL A 478 52.69 65.26 50.22
C VAL A 478 53.96 65.87 49.63
N THR A 479 53.84 67.17 49.30
CA THR A 479 54.80 68.23 48.94
C THR A 479 55.98 67.93 48.02
#